data_AF-A0A0B7AD24-F1
#
_entry.id   AF-A0A0B7AD24-F1
#
_cell.length_a   1.000
_cell.length_b   1.000
_cell.length_c   1.000
_cell.angle_alpha   90.00
_cell.angle_beta   90.00
_cell.angle_gamma   90.00
#
_symmetry.space_group_name_H-M   'P 1'
#
loop_
_entity.id
_entity.type
_entity.pdbx_description
1 polymer ?
#
loop_
_entity_poly.entity_id
_entity_poly.type
_entity_poly.pdbx_seq_one_letter_code
_entity_poly.pdbx_strand_id
1 'polypeptide(L)'
;MELSTYKAALEGHLNNSHCLAKSINGLAGAMFSLYKPGDTEQRLQEFLALASSSLLRLGFENEKEAVKHREAVYLLLDQIVQESPFLTMDLLESCFPYALLRNSYNTVYKASAADL
;
A
#
# COMPACT_ATOMS: atom_id res chain seq x y z
N MET A 1 -10.80 -5.59 12.11
CA MET A 1 -10.35 -5.08 10.79
C MET A 1 -11.49 -4.51 9.94
N GLU A 2 -12.71 -4.35 10.46
CA GLU A 2 -13.87 -3.83 9.67
C GLU A 2 -13.73 -2.38 9.15
N LEU A 3 -12.73 -1.63 9.63
CA LEU A 3 -12.51 -0.23 9.27
C LEU A 3 -11.45 -0.03 8.17
N SER A 4 -10.81 -1.10 7.68
CA SER A 4 -9.85 -1.02 6.55
C SER A 4 -10.53 -0.89 5.18
N THR A 5 -11.78 -0.42 5.15
CA THR A 5 -12.54 -0.19 3.92
C THR A 5 -12.06 1.11 3.27
N TYR A 6 -11.70 1.02 1.99
CA TYR A 6 -11.37 2.17 1.17
C TYR A 6 -12.66 2.85 0.68
N LYS A 7 -12.79 4.16 0.90
CA LYS A 7 -13.89 4.96 0.35
C LYS A 7 -13.37 5.84 -0.78
N ALA A 8 -13.95 5.68 -1.96
CA ALA A 8 -13.63 6.52 -3.12
C ALA A 8 -13.82 8.02 -2.83
N ALA A 9 -14.88 8.40 -2.10
CA ALA A 9 -15.14 9.79 -1.74
C ALA A 9 -14.07 10.43 -0.82
N LEU A 10 -13.29 9.61 -0.11
CA LEU A 10 -12.20 10.06 0.75
C LEU A 10 -10.82 9.83 0.11
N GLU A 11 -10.79 9.16 -1.05
CA GLU A 11 -9.58 8.61 -1.67
C GLU A 11 -8.66 7.84 -0.67
N GLY A 12 -9.27 7.22 0.34
CA GLY A 12 -8.56 6.63 1.46
C GLY A 12 -9.40 5.71 2.34
N HIS A 13 -8.75 5.09 3.33
CA HIS A 13 -9.37 4.15 4.27
C HIS A 13 -10.04 4.85 5.46
N LEU A 14 -11.18 4.31 5.92
CA LEU A 14 -11.94 4.83 7.07
C LEU A 14 -11.15 4.84 8.39
N ASN A 15 -10.23 3.90 8.56
CA ASN A 15 -9.34 3.83 9.72
C ASN A 15 -8.06 4.66 9.59
N ASN A 16 -7.95 5.50 8.55
CA ASN A 16 -6.75 6.28 8.25
C ASN A 16 -5.50 5.45 7.91
N SER A 17 -5.64 4.17 7.52
CA SER A 17 -4.48 3.37 7.10
C SER A 17 -3.71 3.99 5.93
N HIS A 18 -4.36 4.77 5.06
CA HIS A 18 -3.70 5.54 4.01
C HIS A 18 -2.61 6.49 4.54
N CYS A 19 -2.74 7.00 5.78
CA CYS A 19 -1.72 7.84 6.41
C CYS A 19 -0.41 7.09 6.72
N LEU A 20 -0.42 5.75 6.67
CA LEU A 20 0.81 4.95 6.81
C LEU A 20 1.80 5.28 5.69
N ALA A 21 1.34 5.58 4.48
CA ALA A 21 2.20 5.98 3.37
C ALA A 21 3.09 7.17 3.75
N LYS A 22 2.47 8.23 4.26
CA LYS A 22 3.18 9.43 4.72
C LYS A 22 4.07 9.16 5.93
N SER A 23 3.59 8.33 6.86
CA SER A 23 4.30 8.01 8.09
C SER A 23 5.57 7.19 7.82
N ILE A 24 5.48 6.18 6.97
CA ILE A 24 6.62 5.32 6.58
C ILE A 24 7.68 6.16 5.87
N ASN A 25 7.29 6.96 4.88
CA ASN A 25 8.22 7.81 4.14
C ASN A 25 8.87 8.88 5.04
N GLY A 26 8.10 9.54 5.90
CA GLY A 26 8.61 10.54 6.83
C GLY A 26 9.57 9.96 7.87
N LEU A 27 9.21 8.82 8.47
CA LEU A 27 10.05 8.15 9.47
C LEU A 27 11.32 7.58 8.86
N ALA A 28 11.23 6.89 7.72
CA ALA A 28 12.40 6.37 7.01
C ALA A 28 13.33 7.52 6.62
N GLY A 29 12.79 8.59 6.03
CA GLY A 29 13.55 9.79 5.67
C GLY A 29 14.28 10.39 6.86
N ALA A 30 13.61 10.59 7.99
CA ALA A 30 14.23 11.16 9.19
C ALA A 30 15.26 10.23 9.83
N MET A 31 14.91 8.95 10.04
CA MET A 31 15.78 7.99 10.72
C MET A 31 17.04 7.69 9.91
N PHE A 32 16.91 7.40 8.61
CA PHE A 32 18.07 7.07 7.79
C PHE A 32 18.92 8.30 7.48
N SER A 33 18.36 9.51 7.47
CA SER A 33 19.17 10.74 7.42
C SER A 33 20.00 10.96 8.68
N LEU A 34 19.55 10.50 9.86
CA LEU A 34 20.29 10.66 11.13
C LEU A 34 21.35 9.57 11.35
N TYR A 35 21.00 8.31 11.09
CA TYR A 35 21.86 7.17 11.45
C TYR A 35 22.75 6.68 10.31
N LYS A 36 22.38 6.91 9.04
CA LYS A 36 23.17 6.50 7.87
C LYS A 36 22.76 7.28 6.60
N PRO A 37 23.23 8.54 6.45
CA PRO A 37 22.80 9.42 5.37
C PRO A 37 22.99 8.78 3.99
N GLY A 38 21.95 8.83 3.16
CA GLY A 38 21.97 8.29 1.79
C GLY A 38 21.48 6.84 1.63
N ASP A 39 21.21 6.12 2.72
CA ASP A 39 20.67 4.74 2.65
C ASP A 39 19.13 4.68 2.53
N THR A 40 18.44 5.83 2.67
CA THR A 40 16.97 5.91 2.69
C THR A 40 16.30 5.22 1.50
N GLU A 41 16.82 5.46 0.29
CA GLU A 41 16.30 4.86 -0.93
C GLU A 41 16.40 3.34 -0.86
N GLN A 42 17.60 2.79 -0.66
CA GLN A 42 17.82 1.34 -0.59
C GLN A 42 16.96 0.67 0.49
N ARG A 43 16.81 1.31 1.67
CA ARG A 43 15.97 0.78 2.76
C ARG A 43 14.47 0.79 2.40
N LEU A 44 13.98 1.84 1.72
CA LEU A 44 12.60 1.90 1.26
C LEU A 44 12.32 0.90 0.13
N GLN A 45 13.28 0.67 -0.77
CA GLN A 45 13.16 -0.35 -1.82
C GLN A 45 13.07 -1.76 -1.21
N GLU A 46 13.89 -2.06 -0.20
CA GLU A 46 13.83 -3.34 0.53
C GLU A 46 12.50 -3.49 1.28
N PHE A 47 12.03 -2.44 1.95
CA PHE A 47 10.72 -2.43 2.59
C PHE A 47 9.60 -2.72 1.60
N LEU A 48 9.62 -2.07 0.42
CA LEU A 48 8.61 -2.27 -0.61
C LEU A 48 8.60 -3.72 -1.12
N ALA A 49 9.76 -4.32 -1.34
CA ALA A 49 9.87 -5.70 -1.77
C ALA A 49 9.32 -6.68 -0.72
N LEU A 50 9.63 -6.46 0.57
CA LEU A 50 9.12 -7.28 1.67
C LEU A 50 7.60 -7.13 1.87
N ALA A 51 7.09 -5.90 1.79
CA ALA A 51 5.66 -5.62 1.88
C ALA A 51 4.89 -6.26 0.72
N SER A 52 5.39 -6.10 -0.51
CA SER A 52 4.81 -6.70 -1.72
C SER A 52 4.78 -8.22 -1.63
N SER A 53 5.88 -8.85 -1.22
CA SER A 53 5.96 -10.31 -1.01
C SER A 53 4.96 -10.80 0.05
N SER A 54 4.84 -10.08 1.16
CA SER A 54 3.89 -10.43 2.23
C SER A 54 2.44 -10.33 1.77
N LEU A 55 2.11 -9.30 0.98
CA LEU A 55 0.77 -9.09 0.44
C LEU A 55 0.42 -10.07 -0.67
N LEU A 56 1.36 -10.40 -1.56
CA LEU A 56 1.17 -11.45 -2.57
C LEU A 56 0.90 -12.81 -1.92
N ARG A 57 1.62 -13.14 -0.83
CA ARG A 57 1.36 -14.37 -0.07
C ARG A 57 -0.05 -14.42 0.52
N LEU A 58 -0.55 -13.30 1.04
CA LEU A 58 -1.93 -13.17 1.52
C LEU A 58 -2.96 -13.37 0.38
N GLY A 59 -2.58 -13.10 -0.87
CA GLY A 59 -3.39 -13.40 -2.05
C GLY A 59 -3.64 -14.89 -2.31
N PHE A 60 -2.79 -15.78 -1.79
CA PHE A 60 -2.96 -17.23 -1.88
C PHE A 60 -3.70 -17.82 -0.67
N GLU A 61 -4.02 -17.00 0.33
CA GLU A 61 -4.69 -17.41 1.54
C GLU A 61 -6.20 -17.57 1.28
N ASN A 62 -6.79 -18.68 1.74
CA ASN A 62 -8.22 -18.99 1.52
C ASN A 62 -9.10 -18.64 2.72
N GLU A 63 -8.50 -18.09 3.78
CA GLU A 63 -9.24 -17.71 4.98
C GLU A 63 -10.08 -16.45 4.71
N LYS A 64 -11.41 -16.62 4.68
CA LYS A 64 -12.37 -15.57 4.28
C LYS A 64 -12.25 -14.28 5.10
N GLU A 65 -11.91 -14.38 6.38
CA GLU A 65 -11.70 -13.23 7.27
C GLU A 65 -10.41 -12.47 6.93
N ALA A 66 -9.32 -13.17 6.65
CA ALA A 66 -8.02 -12.57 6.30
C ALA A 66 -8.07 -11.87 4.93
N VAL A 67 -8.87 -12.39 4.00
CA VAL A 67 -8.99 -11.89 2.62
C VAL A 67 -10.00 -10.75 2.47
N LYS A 68 -10.88 -10.54 3.46
CA LYS A 68 -12.04 -9.62 3.37
C LYS A 68 -11.69 -8.19 2.90
N HIS A 69 -10.53 -7.68 3.29
CA HIS A 69 -10.10 -6.30 2.96
C HIS A 69 -8.81 -6.25 2.13
N ARG A 70 -8.38 -7.36 1.52
CA ARG A 70 -7.08 -7.44 0.82
C ARG A 70 -6.92 -6.36 -0.27
N GLU A 71 -8.00 -6.09 -1.01
CA GLU A 71 -7.97 -5.15 -2.14
C GLU A 71 -7.67 -3.75 -1.65
N ALA A 72 -8.27 -3.35 -0.52
CA ALA A 72 -8.00 -2.06 0.11
C ALA A 72 -6.57 -1.97 0.63
N VAL A 73 -6.00 -3.07 1.15
CA VAL A 73 -4.61 -3.10 1.64
C VAL A 73 -3.62 -3.02 0.47
N TYR A 74 -3.91 -3.60 -0.69
CA TYR A 74 -3.04 -3.47 -1.87
C TYR A 74 -2.89 -2.01 -2.32
N LEU A 75 -3.95 -1.20 -2.19
CA LEU A 75 -3.89 0.23 -2.49
C LEU A 75 -2.91 1.00 -1.59
N LEU A 76 -2.57 0.48 -0.40
CA LEU A 76 -1.55 1.10 0.44
C LEU A 76 -0.18 1.06 -0.21
N LEU A 77 0.16 0.02 -0.98
CA LEU A 77 1.44 -0.04 -1.70
C LEU A 77 1.53 1.09 -2.74
N ASP A 78 0.45 1.32 -3.48
CA ASP A 78 0.37 2.42 -4.44
C ASP A 78 0.53 3.77 -3.73
N GLN A 79 -0.19 3.99 -2.63
CA GLN A 79 -0.09 5.21 -1.83
C GLN A 79 1.32 5.43 -1.25
N ILE A 80 1.99 4.37 -0.78
CA ILE A 80 3.38 4.44 -0.28
C ILE A 80 4.34 4.92 -1.39
N VAL A 81 4.18 4.40 -2.61
CA VAL A 81 5.02 4.75 -3.75
C VAL A 81 4.73 6.17 -4.24
N GLN A 82 3.47 6.57 -4.33
CA GLN A 82 3.06 7.93 -4.72
C GLN A 82 3.57 9.01 -3.75
N GLU A 83 3.55 8.73 -2.43
CA GLU A 83 4.04 9.66 -1.41
C GLU A 83 5.58 9.71 -1.32
N SER A 84 6.29 8.73 -1.87
CA SER A 84 7.73 8.63 -1.72
C SER A 84 8.48 9.25 -2.89
N PRO A 85 9.42 10.19 -2.68
CA PRO A 85 10.33 10.62 -3.74
C PRO A 85 11.42 9.58 -4.05
N PHE A 86 11.54 8.53 -3.24
CA PHE A 86 12.59 7.49 -3.37
C PHE A 86 12.10 6.20 -4.02
N LEU A 87 10.79 6.06 -4.23
CA LEU A 87 10.19 4.89 -4.85
C LEU A 87 9.58 5.28 -6.19
N THR A 88 9.64 4.37 -7.15
CA THR A 88 9.09 4.58 -8.49
C THR A 88 8.05 3.53 -8.81
N MET A 89 7.15 3.86 -9.75
CA MET A 89 6.17 2.89 -10.24
C MET A 89 6.81 1.71 -10.98
N ASP A 90 7.93 1.92 -11.67
CA ASP A 90 8.69 0.84 -12.29
C ASP A 90 9.21 -0.17 -11.24
N LEU A 91 9.65 0.32 -10.08
CA LEU A 91 10.08 -0.55 -8.99
C LEU A 91 8.89 -1.32 -8.38
N LEU A 92 7.75 -0.65 -8.21
CA LEU A 92 6.52 -1.31 -7.73
C LEU A 92 6.12 -2.44 -8.69
N GLU A 93 6.06 -2.19 -10.00
CA GLU A 93 5.69 -3.19 -11.00
C GLU A 93 6.60 -4.41 -10.97
N SER A 94 7.90 -4.22 -10.67
CA SER A 94 8.87 -5.31 -10.57
C SER A 94 8.59 -6.28 -9.41
N CYS A 95 7.93 -5.81 -8.35
CA CYS A 95 7.68 -6.57 -7.12
C CYS A 95 6.19 -6.89 -6.89
N PHE A 96 5.28 -6.12 -7.50
CA PHE A 96 3.85 -6.23 -7.35
C PHE A 96 3.13 -5.86 -8.67
N PRO A 97 2.41 -6.79 -9.32
CA PRO A 97 1.78 -6.52 -10.61
C PRO A 97 0.71 -5.42 -10.54
N TYR A 98 0.83 -4.38 -11.37
CA TYR A 98 -0.14 -3.27 -11.42
C TYR A 98 -1.55 -3.73 -11.82
N ALA A 99 -1.68 -4.84 -12.53
CA ALA A 99 -2.98 -5.46 -12.81
C ALA A 99 -3.79 -5.78 -11.54
N LEU A 100 -3.11 -6.17 -10.44
CA LEU A 100 -3.76 -6.40 -9.16
C LEU A 100 -4.29 -5.09 -8.58
N LEU A 101 -3.47 -4.03 -8.55
CA LEU A 101 -3.86 -2.70 -8.08
C LEU A 101 -5.07 -2.16 -8.87
N ARG A 102 -5.03 -2.28 -10.20
CA ARG A 102 -6.13 -1.85 -11.07
C ARG A 102 -7.44 -2.59 -10.75
N ASN A 103 -7.36 -3.89 -10.52
CA ASN A 103 -8.53 -4.69 -10.15
C ASN A 103 -9.03 -4.32 -8.74
N SER A 104 -8.12 -4.05 -7.80
CA SER A 104 -8.45 -3.56 -6.47
C SER A 104 -9.16 -2.22 -6.53
N TYR A 105 -8.65 -1.25 -7.29
CA TYR A 105 -9.30 0.04 -7.51
C TYR A 105 -10.71 -0.12 -8.08
N ASN A 106 -10.88 -0.91 -9.14
CA ASN A 106 -12.20 -1.17 -9.73
C ASN A 106 -13.18 -1.76 -8.69
N THR A 107 -12.70 -2.70 -7.87
CA THR A 107 -13.51 -3.35 -6.84
C THR A 107 -13.93 -2.37 -5.75
N VAL A 108 -13.00 -1.59 -5.19
CA VAL A 108 -13.32 -0.65 -4.09
C VAL A 108 -14.16 0.54 -4.56
N TYR A 109 -13.97 1.00 -5.80
CA TYR A 109 -14.77 2.09 -6.37
C TYR A 109 -16.21 1.62 -6.65
N LYS A 110 -16.39 0.40 -7.18
CA LYS A 110 -17.72 -0.19 -7.35
C LYS A 110 -18.42 -0.43 -6.01
N ALA A 111 -17.70 -0.92 -5.00
CA ALA A 111 -18.24 -1.09 -3.66
C ALA A 111 -18.66 0.26 -3.06
N SER A 112 -17.80 1.28 -3.14
CA SER A 112 -18.11 2.63 -2.67
C SER A 112 -19.29 3.27 -3.39
N ALA A 113 -19.49 2.98 -4.69
CA ALA A 113 -20.61 3.49 -5.47
C ALA A 113 -21.93 2.77 -5.16
N ALA A 114 -21.88 1.53 -4.67
CA ALA A 114 -23.06 0.78 -4.25
C ALA A 114 -23.54 1.15 -2.83
N ASP A 115 -22.70 1.82 -2.04
CA ASP A 115 -23.03 2.34 -0.71
C ASP A 115 -23.73 3.73 -0.73
N LEU A 116 -24.03 4.26 -1.93
CA LEU A 116 -24.69 5.55 -2.21
C LEU A 116 -26.16 5.33 -2.58
#